data_AF-A0A3M6VFL2-F1
#
_entry.id   AF-A0A3M6VFL2-F1
#
_cell.length_a   1.000
_cell.length_b   1.000
_cell.length_c   1.000
_cell.angle_alpha   90.00
_cell.angle_beta   90.00
_cell.angle_gamma   90.00
#
_symmetry.space_group_name_H-M   'P 1'
#
loop_
_entity.id
_entity.type
_entity.pdbx_description
1 polymer ?
#
loop_
_entity_poly.entity_id
_entity_poly.type
_entity_poly.pdbx_seq_one_letter_code
_entity_poly.pdbx_strand_id
1 'polypeptide(L)'
;MPALELYPTLYGDTFIAQDFVVPSNAPWPERAWGINLGYIVKTINSTVIFRAEMENDKQKLKKLGYAWDSLFGKWVKELLPALRLYKAKFGNCDIPSWWVVPTNDASWPKALRGYHLGKQVVQIRRTGRRNAAVADVLTELGALGFKFNAFESTFVDRVLPALEVYVKIYGDTHVPQGFIVPSESTWPQPSWGTKLGHIVHKIRIHHPHAQHVELYRERLKKIGFVWSIYKSSAATKRDIVDPSLEVYKEINGEGAEISRNFVVPADDSRYPDIAKRFELGAWLTQYNKRTIGLLPFQTHDDTKKTVLMDNKVRRPRTERNLSPHVEQYWKDVLLCSFQVYAKLHGSCKDMVGSFVVPHEKPYPQSAWGLNLGLRLRHIRHGIRYANESAKYKDELENLGVLLDGDAVMLESNIGKHASKEGGFDEDKSLNNEDYSDDEDFGEDISDAGINEGNTAHIN
;
A
#
# COMPACT_ATOMS: atom_id res chain seq x y z
N MET A 1 30.89 -24.49 23.52
CA MET A 1 31.01 -23.02 23.46
C MET A 1 32.44 -22.49 23.44
N PRO A 2 33.32 -22.74 24.44
CA PRO A 2 34.66 -22.12 24.44
C PRO A 2 35.52 -22.42 23.20
N ALA A 3 35.41 -23.64 22.65
CA ALA A 3 36.07 -24.00 21.39
C ALA A 3 35.52 -23.25 20.17
N LEU A 4 34.21 -22.93 20.15
CA LEU A 4 33.57 -22.16 19.08
C LEU A 4 33.89 -20.66 19.17
N GLU A 5 34.19 -20.15 20.36
CA GLU A 5 34.69 -18.77 20.56
C GLU A 5 36.14 -18.64 20.06
N LEU A 6 36.95 -19.66 20.31
CA LEU A 6 38.37 -19.67 19.96
C LEU A 6 38.61 -19.87 18.45
N TYR A 7 37.81 -20.71 17.79
CA TYR A 7 38.06 -21.11 16.40
C TYR A 7 38.17 -19.91 15.44
N PRO A 8 37.23 -18.95 15.39
CA PRO A 8 37.31 -17.82 14.47
C PRO A 8 38.46 -16.88 14.79
N THR A 9 38.88 -16.82 16.06
CA THR A 9 40.03 -16.04 16.50
C THR A 9 41.35 -16.61 15.96
N LEU A 10 41.45 -17.95 15.84
CA LEU A 10 42.65 -18.63 15.37
C LEU A 10 42.72 -18.77 13.84
N TYR A 11 41.60 -19.09 13.20
CA TYR A 11 41.55 -19.40 11.76
C TYR A 11 41.01 -18.26 10.90
N GLY A 12 40.45 -17.21 11.51
CA GLY A 12 39.93 -16.04 10.80
C GLY A 12 38.60 -16.26 10.07
N ASP A 13 38.01 -17.45 10.18
CA ASP A 13 36.68 -17.76 9.64
C ASP A 13 35.84 -18.61 10.60
N THR A 14 34.57 -18.80 10.25
CA THR A 14 33.62 -19.61 11.02
C THR A 14 33.36 -20.98 10.38
N PHE A 15 34.17 -21.38 9.39
CA PHE A 15 34.00 -22.63 8.65
C PHE A 15 34.82 -23.75 9.29
N ILE A 16 34.16 -24.58 10.10
CA ILE A 16 34.80 -25.71 10.76
C ILE A 16 34.66 -26.94 9.86
N ALA A 17 35.78 -27.46 9.35
CA ALA A 17 35.82 -28.69 8.55
C ALA A 17 35.24 -29.87 9.33
N GLN A 18 34.52 -30.78 8.66
CA GLN A 18 33.77 -31.87 9.33
C GLN A 18 34.68 -32.81 10.13
N ASP A 19 35.91 -33.00 9.68
CA ASP A 19 36.95 -33.84 10.28
C ASP A 19 37.83 -33.08 11.29
N PHE A 20 37.54 -31.82 11.56
CA PHE A 20 38.33 -31.01 12.49
C PHE A 20 38.22 -31.55 13.93
N VAL A 21 39.36 -32.00 14.44
CA VAL A 21 39.55 -32.44 15.83
C VAL A 21 40.32 -31.36 16.59
N VAL A 22 39.81 -31.00 17.77
CA VAL A 22 40.45 -29.98 18.62
C VAL A 22 41.84 -30.46 19.04
N PRO A 23 42.91 -29.70 18.71
CA PRO A 23 44.26 -30.00 19.14
C PRO A 23 44.40 -30.06 20.67
N SER A 24 45.19 -31.02 21.16
CA SER A 24 45.42 -31.21 22.60
C SER A 24 46.50 -30.28 23.17
N ASN A 25 46.44 -29.00 22.82
CA ASN A 25 47.39 -27.98 23.26
C ASN A 25 46.72 -26.61 23.47
N ALA A 26 47.39 -25.73 24.21
CA ALA A 26 46.98 -24.34 24.33
C ALA A 26 46.94 -23.67 22.93
N PRO A 27 45.96 -22.77 22.65
CA PRO A 27 45.01 -22.18 23.60
C PRO A 27 43.66 -22.93 23.71
N TRP A 28 43.55 -24.15 23.19
CA TRP A 28 42.31 -24.92 23.29
C TRP A 28 42.03 -25.34 24.75
N PRO A 29 40.76 -25.27 25.21
CA PRO A 29 40.40 -25.76 26.54
C PRO A 29 40.67 -27.26 26.66
N GLU A 30 41.25 -27.70 27.78
CA GLU A 30 41.60 -29.11 28.01
C GLU A 30 40.40 -30.06 27.84
N ARG A 31 39.22 -29.61 28.28
CA ARG A 31 37.96 -30.36 28.14
C ARG A 31 37.51 -30.55 26.69
N ALA A 32 38.04 -29.74 25.77
CA ALA A 32 37.71 -29.82 24.36
C ALA A 32 38.72 -30.65 23.57
N TRP A 33 39.88 -31.00 24.13
CA TRP A 33 40.95 -31.73 23.44
C TRP A 33 40.48 -33.08 22.91
N GLY A 34 40.85 -33.39 21.67
CA GLY A 34 40.48 -34.64 21.00
C GLY A 34 39.00 -34.73 20.59
N ILE A 35 38.18 -33.74 20.90
CA ILE A 35 36.79 -33.69 20.45
C ILE A 35 36.75 -33.38 18.95
N ASN A 36 35.97 -34.16 18.21
CA ASN A 36 35.65 -33.86 16.82
C ASN A 36 34.61 -32.72 16.75
N LEU A 37 35.11 -31.49 16.84
CA LEU A 37 34.30 -30.29 16.83
C LEU A 37 33.58 -30.11 15.49
N GLY A 38 34.21 -30.51 14.38
CA GLY A 38 33.60 -30.48 13.05
C GLY A 38 32.34 -31.32 12.94
N TYR A 39 32.40 -32.55 13.45
CA TYR A 39 31.25 -33.46 13.50
C TYR A 39 30.12 -32.91 14.38
N ILE A 40 30.46 -32.33 15.53
CA ILE A 40 29.47 -31.73 16.44
C ILE A 40 28.76 -30.56 15.74
N VAL A 41 29.50 -29.64 15.12
CA VAL A 41 28.91 -28.49 14.41
C VAL A 41 28.02 -28.95 13.26
N LYS A 42 28.46 -29.95 12.48
CA LYS A 42 27.61 -30.55 11.44
C LYS A 42 26.31 -31.09 12.02
N THR A 43 26.39 -31.78 13.16
CA THR A 43 25.22 -32.38 13.83
C THR A 43 24.26 -31.31 14.35
N ILE A 44 24.78 -30.24 14.96
CA ILE A 44 24.00 -29.06 15.38
C ILE A 44 23.29 -28.41 14.17
N ASN A 45 23.96 -28.37 13.01
CA ASN A 45 23.40 -27.79 11.79
C ASN A 45 22.34 -28.69 11.14
N SER A 46 22.41 -30.01 11.32
CA SER A 46 21.44 -30.95 10.74
C SER A 46 20.26 -31.27 11.65
N THR A 47 20.40 -31.10 12.97
CA THR A 47 19.46 -31.69 13.94
C THR A 47 18.77 -30.63 14.80
N VAL A 48 17.44 -30.57 14.70
CA VAL A 48 16.58 -29.56 15.36
C VAL A 48 16.62 -29.64 16.89
N ILE A 49 16.98 -30.80 17.47
CA ILE A 49 17.03 -31.04 18.92
C ILE A 49 18.00 -30.09 19.63
N PHE A 50 19.12 -29.75 19.00
CA PHE A 50 20.12 -28.84 19.57
C PHE A 50 19.69 -27.38 19.55
N ARG A 51 18.56 -27.03 18.91
CA ARG A 51 18.05 -25.65 18.86
C ARG A 51 17.74 -25.11 20.25
N ALA A 52 17.10 -25.90 21.10
CA ALA A 52 16.74 -25.49 22.45
C ALA A 52 17.98 -25.28 23.34
N GLU A 53 18.97 -26.18 23.23
CA GLU A 53 20.22 -26.09 23.99
C GLU A 53 21.07 -24.89 23.57
N MET A 54 21.09 -24.57 22.27
CA MET A 54 21.89 -23.48 21.72
C MET A 54 21.19 -22.12 21.75
N GLU A 55 19.91 -22.02 22.13
CA GLU A 55 19.18 -20.75 22.16
C GLU A 55 19.83 -19.74 23.14
N ASN A 56 20.35 -20.23 24.27
CA ASN A 56 21.07 -19.41 25.26
C ASN A 56 22.37 -18.81 24.71
N ASP A 57 23.04 -19.53 23.79
CA ASP A 57 24.31 -19.11 23.21
C ASP A 57 24.15 -18.48 21.80
N LYS A 58 22.93 -18.46 21.26
CA LYS A 58 22.58 -17.92 19.94
C LYS A 58 23.09 -16.51 19.72
N GLN A 59 22.90 -15.61 20.69
CA GLN A 59 23.38 -14.23 20.56
C GLN A 59 24.91 -14.14 20.54
N LYS A 60 25.62 -15.01 21.28
CA LYS A 60 27.08 -15.06 21.25
C LYS A 60 27.58 -15.60 19.92
N LEU A 61 27.00 -16.71 19.44
CA LEU A 61 27.31 -17.30 18.14
C LEU A 61 27.04 -16.32 16.98
N LYS A 62 25.96 -15.53 17.06
CA LYS A 62 25.67 -14.46 16.09
C LYS A 62 26.77 -13.38 16.09
N LYS A 63 27.26 -12.96 17.27
CA LYS A 63 28.36 -11.98 17.39
C LYS A 63 29.69 -12.51 16.84
N LEU A 64 29.93 -13.81 16.96
CA LEU A 64 31.11 -14.48 16.41
C LEU A 64 31.05 -14.68 14.89
N GLY A 65 29.91 -14.38 14.25
CA GLY A 65 29.74 -14.49 12.80
C GLY A 65 29.31 -15.88 12.31
N TYR A 66 28.82 -16.76 13.19
CA TYR A 66 28.23 -18.02 12.77
C TYR A 66 26.87 -17.78 12.11
N ALA A 67 26.63 -18.42 10.96
CA ALA A 67 25.41 -18.30 10.15
C ALA A 67 24.80 -19.68 9.86
N TRP A 68 24.53 -20.44 10.91
CA TRP A 68 23.93 -21.78 10.86
C TRP A 68 22.42 -21.72 10.62
N ASP A 69 21.95 -22.38 9.57
CA ASP A 69 20.52 -22.36 9.17
C ASP A 69 19.60 -22.94 10.26
N SER A 70 20.05 -23.94 11.02
CA SER A 70 19.26 -24.56 12.10
C SER A 70 19.00 -23.62 13.29
N LEU A 71 19.89 -22.66 13.53
CA LEU A 71 19.80 -21.71 14.66
C LEU A 71 19.32 -20.33 14.25
N PHE A 72 19.70 -19.85 13.07
CA PHE A 72 19.44 -18.48 12.62
C PHE A 72 18.50 -18.39 11.41
N GLY A 73 18.12 -19.53 10.83
CA GLY A 73 17.29 -19.61 9.64
C GLY A 73 18.06 -19.43 8.34
N LYS A 74 17.56 -20.05 7.27
CA LYS A 74 18.17 -20.09 5.93
C LYS A 74 18.46 -18.73 5.29
N TRP A 75 17.84 -17.66 5.78
CA TRP A 75 17.92 -16.32 5.18
C TRP A 75 19.16 -15.53 5.65
N VAL A 76 19.80 -15.94 6.75
CA VAL A 76 20.88 -15.16 7.36
C VAL A 76 22.16 -15.20 6.54
N LYS A 77 22.50 -16.37 5.99
CA LYS A 77 23.80 -16.60 5.34
C LYS A 77 23.95 -15.84 4.03
N GLU A 78 22.88 -15.80 3.22
CA GLU A 78 22.96 -15.32 1.84
C GLU A 78 22.07 -14.09 1.59
N LEU A 79 20.79 -14.16 1.97
CA LEU A 79 19.82 -13.09 1.69
C LEU A 79 20.19 -11.79 2.40
N LEU A 80 20.47 -11.80 3.71
CA LEU A 80 20.76 -10.57 4.46
C LEU A 80 22.03 -9.84 3.97
N PRO A 81 23.19 -10.49 3.80
CA PRO A 81 24.37 -9.86 3.22
C PRO A 81 24.12 -9.33 1.81
N ALA A 82 23.38 -10.09 0.99
CA ALA A 82 23.07 -9.68 -0.38
C ALA A 82 22.15 -8.45 -0.42
N LEU A 83 21.13 -8.40 0.44
CA LEU A 83 20.23 -7.23 0.58
C LEU A 83 20.98 -5.98 1.06
N ARG A 84 21.91 -6.13 2.02
CA ARG A 84 22.74 -5.00 2.50
C ARG A 84 23.58 -4.40 1.38
N LEU A 85 24.25 -5.25 0.60
CA LEU A 85 25.07 -4.80 -0.54
C LEU A 85 24.22 -4.22 -1.66
N TYR A 86 23.07 -4.83 -1.97
CA TYR A 86 22.13 -4.30 -2.96
C TYR A 86 21.65 -2.90 -2.55
N LYS A 87 21.18 -2.75 -1.30
CA LYS A 87 20.74 -1.44 -0.78
C LYS A 87 21.85 -0.41 -0.79
N ALA A 88 23.09 -0.78 -0.45
CA ALA A 88 24.23 0.14 -0.50
C ALA A 88 24.51 0.64 -1.93
N LYS A 89 24.25 -0.18 -2.95
CA LYS A 89 24.45 0.18 -4.37
C LYS A 89 23.28 0.93 -5.00
N PHE A 90 22.06 0.49 -4.73
CA PHE A 90 20.84 0.96 -5.42
C PHE A 90 19.93 1.82 -4.53
N GLY A 91 20.26 1.98 -3.25
CA GLY A 91 19.56 2.85 -2.30
C GLY A 91 18.28 2.26 -1.69
N ASN A 92 17.73 1.18 -2.25
CA ASN A 92 16.51 0.53 -1.78
C ASN A 92 16.63 -1.01 -1.77
N CYS A 93 15.57 -1.69 -1.31
CA CYS A 93 15.48 -3.16 -1.27
C CYS A 93 14.41 -3.69 -2.25
N ASP A 94 14.03 -2.89 -3.25
CA ASP A 94 13.07 -3.29 -4.27
C ASP A 94 13.86 -3.94 -5.42
N ILE A 95 13.78 -5.27 -5.45
CA ILE A 95 14.61 -6.12 -6.29
C ILE A 95 13.69 -6.86 -7.25
N PRO A 96 13.90 -6.72 -8.58
CA PRO A 96 13.16 -7.47 -9.57
C PRO A 96 13.31 -8.98 -9.38
N SER A 97 12.26 -9.74 -9.65
CA SER A 97 12.22 -11.20 -9.44
C SER A 97 13.33 -11.96 -10.20
N TRP A 98 13.73 -11.45 -11.36
CA TRP A 98 14.75 -12.02 -12.22
C TRP A 98 16.18 -11.64 -11.82
N TRP A 99 16.37 -10.69 -10.89
CA TRP A 99 17.68 -10.15 -10.59
C TRP A 99 18.60 -11.20 -9.92
N VAL A 100 19.83 -11.28 -10.43
CA VAL A 100 20.87 -12.21 -9.99
C VAL A 100 22.14 -11.42 -9.70
N VAL A 101 22.83 -11.76 -8.62
CA VAL A 101 24.12 -11.16 -8.30
C VAL A 101 25.11 -11.44 -9.45
N PRO A 102 25.72 -10.42 -10.06
CA PRO A 102 26.66 -10.61 -11.16
C PRO A 102 27.84 -11.52 -10.78
N THR A 103 28.19 -12.44 -11.66
CA THR A 103 29.29 -13.41 -11.43
C THR A 103 30.68 -12.79 -11.54
N ASN A 104 30.81 -11.71 -12.32
CA ASN A 104 32.09 -11.07 -12.63
C ASN A 104 32.39 -9.85 -11.76
N ASP A 105 31.46 -9.43 -10.90
CA ASP A 105 31.62 -8.23 -10.09
C ASP A 105 32.39 -8.56 -8.79
N ALA A 106 33.60 -8.01 -8.69
CA ALA A 106 34.50 -8.24 -7.56
C ALA A 106 33.98 -7.65 -6.24
N SER A 107 33.10 -6.65 -6.30
CA SER A 107 32.52 -6.03 -5.11
C SER A 107 31.52 -6.93 -4.37
N TRP A 108 31.10 -8.03 -5.00
CA TRP A 108 30.31 -9.07 -4.33
C TRP A 108 31.22 -10.21 -3.81
N PRO A 109 30.98 -10.68 -2.57
CA PRO A 109 31.63 -11.87 -2.03
C PRO A 109 31.46 -13.07 -2.97
N LYS A 110 32.50 -13.90 -3.12
CA LYS A 110 32.46 -15.08 -4.01
C LYS A 110 31.27 -16.00 -3.73
N ALA A 111 30.88 -16.14 -2.47
CA ALA A 111 29.74 -16.95 -2.05
C ALA A 111 28.38 -16.41 -2.53
N LEU A 112 28.27 -15.13 -2.86
CA LEU A 112 27.02 -14.50 -3.32
C LEU A 112 26.95 -14.35 -4.84
N ARG A 113 28.05 -14.59 -5.57
CA ARG A 113 28.09 -14.44 -7.03
C ARG A 113 27.20 -15.49 -7.69
N GLY A 114 26.31 -15.06 -8.59
CA GLY A 114 25.29 -15.92 -9.18
C GLY A 114 24.10 -16.20 -8.26
N TYR A 115 24.04 -15.61 -7.06
CA TYR A 115 22.90 -15.79 -6.17
C TYR A 115 21.65 -15.12 -6.73
N HIS A 116 20.56 -15.89 -6.88
CA HIS A 116 19.26 -15.42 -7.39
C HIS A 116 18.52 -14.59 -6.32
N LEU A 117 19.07 -13.44 -5.96
CA LEU A 117 18.53 -12.58 -4.90
C LEU A 117 17.07 -12.19 -5.16
N GLY A 118 16.69 -11.87 -6.40
CA GLY A 118 15.31 -11.53 -6.77
C GLY A 118 14.31 -12.64 -6.43
N LYS A 119 14.63 -13.90 -6.80
CA LYS A 119 13.80 -15.06 -6.47
C LYS A 119 13.65 -15.25 -4.95
N GLN A 120 14.72 -15.01 -4.20
CA GLN A 120 14.71 -15.16 -2.74
C GLN A 120 13.91 -14.05 -2.05
N VAL A 121 13.94 -12.84 -2.59
CA VAL A 121 13.08 -11.72 -2.16
C VAL A 121 11.61 -12.04 -2.40
N VAL A 122 11.26 -12.59 -3.57
CA VAL A 122 9.89 -13.06 -3.82
C VAL A 122 9.51 -14.17 -2.84
N GLN A 123 10.41 -15.13 -2.60
CA GLN A 123 10.14 -16.24 -1.70
C GLN A 123 9.93 -15.78 -0.25
N ILE A 124 10.75 -14.85 0.28
CA ILE A 124 10.56 -14.35 1.64
C ILE A 124 9.30 -13.49 1.77
N ARG A 125 8.93 -12.74 0.72
CA ARG A 125 7.65 -12.01 0.65
C ARG A 125 6.46 -12.97 0.68
N ARG A 126 6.49 -14.05 -0.12
CA ARG A 126 5.47 -15.13 -0.11
C ARG A 126 5.41 -15.88 1.22
N THR A 127 6.57 -16.14 1.81
CA THR A 127 6.66 -16.82 3.12
C THR A 127 6.02 -15.98 4.22
N GLY A 128 6.16 -14.65 4.12
CA GLY A 128 5.48 -13.69 4.96
C GLY A 128 6.14 -13.48 6.32
N ARG A 129 5.83 -12.33 6.92
CA ARG A 129 6.44 -11.84 8.17
C ARG A 129 6.24 -12.75 9.38
N ARG A 130 5.14 -13.49 9.43
CA ARG A 130 4.73 -14.31 10.59
C ARG A 130 5.29 -15.73 10.58
N ASN A 131 6.02 -16.09 9.53
CA ASN A 131 6.60 -17.43 9.44
C ASN A 131 7.80 -17.56 10.39
N ALA A 132 7.89 -18.69 11.09
CA ALA A 132 8.99 -18.99 12.00
C ALA A 132 10.37 -18.94 11.33
N ALA A 133 10.46 -19.24 10.03
CA ALA A 133 11.70 -19.15 9.27
C ALA A 133 12.18 -17.70 9.07
N VAL A 134 11.29 -16.72 9.17
CA VAL A 134 11.59 -15.30 8.97
C VAL A 134 11.84 -14.59 10.31
N ALA A 135 11.32 -15.12 11.42
CA ALA A 135 11.39 -14.51 12.74
C ALA A 135 12.79 -14.03 13.14
N ASP A 136 13.82 -14.85 12.87
CA ASP A 136 15.22 -14.56 13.22
C ASP A 136 15.85 -13.43 12.40
N VAL A 137 15.31 -13.15 11.21
CA VAL A 137 15.79 -12.08 10.32
C VAL A 137 14.93 -10.83 10.33
N LEU A 138 13.76 -10.84 10.99
CA LEU A 138 12.80 -9.73 10.97
C LEU A 138 13.40 -8.39 11.40
N THR A 139 14.16 -8.39 12.49
CA THR A 139 14.77 -7.16 13.02
C THR A 139 15.76 -6.55 12.03
N GLU A 140 16.56 -7.40 11.37
CA GLU A 140 17.55 -6.98 10.38
C GLU A 140 16.86 -6.47 9.11
N LEU A 141 15.83 -7.19 8.63
CA LEU A 141 15.01 -6.75 7.49
C LEU A 141 14.33 -5.41 7.76
N GLY A 142 13.80 -5.22 8.97
CA GLY A 142 13.24 -3.95 9.41
C GLY A 142 14.26 -2.81 9.41
N ALA A 143 15.46 -3.04 9.93
CA ALA A 143 16.55 -2.06 9.90
C ALA A 143 17.00 -1.71 8.46
N LEU A 144 16.91 -2.67 7.55
CA LEU A 144 17.15 -2.45 6.12
C LEU A 144 16.00 -1.72 5.42
N GLY A 145 14.85 -1.52 6.08
CA GLY A 145 13.66 -0.95 5.43
C GLY A 145 13.05 -1.90 4.40
N PHE A 146 13.26 -3.21 4.55
CA PHE A 146 12.68 -4.22 3.67
C PHE A 146 11.17 -4.29 3.88
N LYS A 147 10.42 -4.25 2.78
CA LYS A 147 8.96 -4.28 2.77
C LYS A 147 8.45 -5.62 2.27
N PHE A 148 7.53 -6.23 3.02
CA PHE A 148 7.01 -7.56 2.69
C PHE A 148 5.92 -7.52 1.62
N ASN A 149 5.18 -6.41 1.52
CA ASN A 149 4.19 -6.24 0.46
C ASN A 149 4.00 -4.78 0.05
N ALA A 150 3.39 -4.58 -1.12
CA ALA A 150 3.09 -3.27 -1.69
C ALA A 150 2.16 -2.44 -0.77
N PHE A 151 1.29 -3.09 -0.01
CA PHE A 151 0.45 -2.43 0.98
C PHE A 151 1.28 -1.80 2.10
N GLU A 152 2.24 -2.50 2.68
CA GLU A 152 3.14 -1.99 3.74
C GLU A 152 3.96 -0.81 3.21
N SER A 153 4.48 -0.91 1.98
CA SER A 153 5.16 0.20 1.28
C SER A 153 4.26 1.43 1.18
N THR A 154 3.05 1.25 0.63
CA THR A 154 2.10 2.34 0.39
C THR A 154 1.60 2.93 1.70
N PHE A 155 1.31 2.08 2.68
CA PHE A 155 0.77 2.50 3.97
C PHE A 155 1.79 3.28 4.78
N VAL A 156 3.04 2.82 4.87
CA VAL A 156 4.10 3.47 5.66
C VAL A 156 4.61 4.73 4.99
N ASP A 157 4.77 4.72 3.67
CA ASP A 157 5.43 5.84 2.99
C ASP A 157 4.44 6.92 2.59
N ARG A 158 3.18 6.56 2.31
CA ARG A 158 2.17 7.48 1.78
C ARG A 158 1.05 7.75 2.76
N VAL A 159 0.47 6.71 3.36
CA VAL A 159 -0.77 6.85 4.14
C VAL A 159 -0.51 7.36 5.57
N LEU A 160 0.41 6.75 6.30
CA LEU A 160 0.75 7.14 7.67
C LEU A 160 1.28 8.59 7.75
N PRO A 161 2.25 9.02 6.91
CA PRO A 161 2.76 10.38 6.97
C PRO A 161 1.68 11.40 6.60
N ALA A 162 0.82 11.08 5.62
CA ALA A 162 -0.33 11.92 5.30
C ALA A 162 -1.30 12.02 6.48
N LEU A 163 -1.58 10.91 7.17
CA LEU A 163 -2.48 10.91 8.32
C LEU A 163 -1.88 11.70 9.50
N GLU A 164 -0.57 11.62 9.73
CA GLU A 164 0.14 12.43 10.73
C GLU A 164 0.03 13.93 10.43
N VAL A 165 0.18 14.33 9.17
CA VAL A 165 -0.02 15.73 8.74
C VAL A 165 -1.49 16.14 8.85
N TYR A 166 -2.42 15.27 8.46
CA TYR A 166 -3.85 15.51 8.58
C TYR A 166 -4.23 15.82 10.03
N VAL A 167 -3.77 15.01 10.99
CA VAL A 167 -4.02 15.23 12.43
C VAL A 167 -3.41 16.54 12.92
N LYS A 168 -2.22 16.92 12.43
CA LYS A 168 -1.62 18.22 12.79
C LYS A 168 -2.43 19.41 12.29
N ILE A 169 -3.02 19.32 11.10
CA ILE A 169 -3.80 20.41 10.49
C ILE A 169 -5.21 20.48 11.06
N TYR A 170 -5.88 19.33 11.19
CA TYR A 170 -7.31 19.26 11.51
C TYR A 170 -7.61 18.82 12.95
N GLY A 171 -6.59 18.37 13.71
CA GLY A 171 -6.71 18.02 15.12
C GLY A 171 -7.35 16.66 15.41
N ASP A 172 -7.78 15.92 14.39
CA ASP A 172 -8.39 14.59 14.55
C ASP A 172 -8.04 13.63 13.42
N THR A 173 -8.49 12.37 13.55
CA THR A 173 -8.31 11.33 12.52
C THR A 173 -9.56 11.11 11.67
N HIS A 174 -10.54 12.03 11.71
CA HIS A 174 -11.78 11.93 10.93
C HIS A 174 -11.57 12.42 9.49
N VAL A 175 -10.85 11.62 8.72
CA VAL A 175 -10.63 11.88 7.31
C VAL A 175 -11.93 11.62 6.52
N PRO A 176 -12.50 12.62 5.81
CA PRO A 176 -13.66 12.43 4.94
C PRO A 176 -13.35 11.37 3.88
N GLN A 177 -14.31 10.49 3.54
CA GLN A 177 -14.06 9.39 2.61
C GLN A 177 -13.53 9.84 1.24
N GLY A 178 -13.97 11.02 0.77
CA GLY A 178 -13.51 11.62 -0.49
C GLY A 178 -12.18 12.39 -0.40
N PHE A 179 -11.56 12.49 0.77
CA PHE A 179 -10.36 13.30 0.94
C PHE A 179 -9.17 12.74 0.16
N ILE A 180 -8.59 13.61 -0.68
CA ILE A 180 -7.38 13.37 -1.47
C ILE A 180 -6.30 14.31 -0.94
N VAL A 181 -5.10 13.78 -0.70
CA VAL A 181 -3.97 14.57 -0.21
C VAL A 181 -3.58 15.64 -1.24
N PRO A 182 -3.62 16.93 -0.89
CA PRO A 182 -3.19 18.02 -1.76
C PRO A 182 -1.71 17.92 -2.13
N SER A 183 -1.34 18.40 -3.31
CA SER A 183 0.06 18.47 -3.78
C SER A 183 0.74 19.75 -3.29
N GLU A 184 0.67 19.98 -1.99
CA GLU A 184 1.24 21.15 -1.32
C GLU A 184 2.43 20.73 -0.46
N SER A 185 3.37 21.65 -0.23
CA SER A 185 4.58 21.41 0.57
C SER A 185 4.30 21.03 2.03
N THR A 186 3.11 21.34 2.53
CA THR A 186 2.62 20.96 3.86
C THR A 186 2.42 19.45 3.99
N TRP A 187 2.17 18.75 2.89
CA TRP A 187 1.97 17.30 2.82
C TRP A 187 3.23 16.60 2.32
N PRO A 188 3.49 15.37 2.79
CA PRO A 188 4.63 14.59 2.30
C PRO A 188 4.48 14.31 0.81
N GLN A 189 5.51 14.57 0.02
CA GLN A 189 5.51 14.34 -1.44
C GLN A 189 5.02 12.93 -1.84
N PRO A 190 5.46 11.84 -1.18
CA PRO A 190 4.98 10.50 -1.51
C PRO A 190 3.47 10.32 -1.31
N SER A 191 2.85 11.17 -0.49
CA SER A 191 1.44 11.12 -0.15
C SER A 191 0.54 11.87 -1.14
N TRP A 192 1.08 12.76 -1.97
CA TRP A 192 0.29 13.60 -2.88
C TRP A 192 -0.62 12.79 -3.80
N GLY A 193 -1.86 13.24 -3.99
CA GLY A 193 -2.85 12.53 -4.81
C GLY A 193 -3.38 11.23 -4.21
N THR A 194 -2.90 10.82 -3.03
CA THR A 194 -3.40 9.63 -2.34
C THR A 194 -4.83 9.88 -1.86
N LYS A 195 -5.75 8.96 -2.20
CA LYS A 195 -7.14 8.94 -1.71
C LYS A 195 -7.20 8.53 -0.23
N LEU A 196 -6.58 9.34 0.64
CA LEU A 196 -6.39 9.05 2.05
C LEU A 196 -7.71 8.74 2.76
N GLY A 197 -8.78 9.47 2.43
CA GLY A 197 -10.13 9.22 2.97
C GLY A 197 -10.65 7.82 2.70
N HIS A 198 -10.52 7.37 1.46
CA HIS A 198 -10.97 6.06 1.04
C HIS A 198 -10.13 4.94 1.67
N ILE A 199 -8.81 5.15 1.81
CA ILE A 199 -7.91 4.19 2.45
C ILE A 199 -8.22 4.11 3.95
N VAL A 200 -8.38 5.24 4.65
CA VAL A 200 -8.76 5.28 6.07
C VAL A 200 -10.13 4.64 6.29
N HIS A 201 -11.10 4.89 5.41
CA HIS A 201 -12.38 4.21 5.44
C HIS A 201 -12.20 2.69 5.31
N LYS A 202 -11.45 2.21 4.32
CA LYS A 202 -11.11 0.78 4.15
C LYS A 202 -10.45 0.19 5.40
N ILE A 203 -9.52 0.88 6.03
CA ILE A 203 -8.86 0.43 7.27
C ILE A 203 -9.88 0.23 8.40
N ARG A 204 -10.93 1.05 8.45
CA ARG A 204 -11.98 0.99 9.47
C ARG A 204 -13.05 -0.07 9.18
N ILE A 205 -13.36 -0.34 7.90
CA ILE A 205 -14.38 -1.33 7.51
C ILE A 205 -13.82 -2.75 7.28
N HIS A 206 -12.57 -2.88 6.83
CA HIS A 206 -11.98 -4.15 6.43
C HIS A 206 -10.92 -4.60 7.45
N HIS A 207 -11.36 -5.46 8.38
CA HIS A 207 -10.53 -6.16 9.35
C HIS A 207 -9.38 -7.04 8.77
N PRO A 208 -9.36 -7.51 7.49
CA PRO A 208 -8.23 -8.29 6.96
C PRO A 208 -6.92 -7.49 6.82
N HIS A 209 -6.98 -6.19 6.55
CA HIS A 209 -5.80 -5.32 6.56
C HIS A 209 -5.39 -4.92 7.98
N ALA A 210 -6.25 -5.18 8.98
CA ALA A 210 -5.94 -4.89 10.37
C ALA A 210 -4.63 -5.55 10.79
N GLN A 211 -4.29 -6.73 10.27
CA GLN A 211 -3.04 -7.42 10.59
C GLN A 211 -1.75 -6.66 10.23
N HIS A 212 -1.76 -5.87 9.16
CA HIS A 212 -0.62 -5.05 8.73
C HIS A 212 -0.64 -3.67 9.38
N VAL A 213 -1.85 -3.10 9.53
CA VAL A 213 -2.08 -1.82 10.22
C VAL A 213 -1.79 -1.96 11.73
N GLU A 214 -1.95 -3.17 12.27
CA GLU A 214 -1.66 -3.57 13.65
C GLU A 214 -0.22 -3.26 14.06
N LEU A 215 0.72 -3.50 13.15
CA LEU A 215 2.13 -3.21 13.38
C LEU A 215 2.38 -1.74 13.69
N TYR A 216 1.52 -0.87 13.16
CA TYR A 216 1.57 0.57 13.36
C TYR A 216 0.52 1.05 14.35
N ARG A 217 -0.11 0.15 15.12
CA ARG A 217 -1.14 0.50 16.11
C ARG A 217 -0.63 1.53 17.11
N GLU A 218 0.61 1.42 17.58
CA GLU A 218 1.18 2.42 18.51
C GLU A 218 1.37 3.79 17.85
N ARG A 219 1.80 3.84 16.58
CA ARG A 219 1.87 5.12 15.83
C ARG A 219 0.48 5.70 15.60
N LEU A 220 -0.49 4.87 15.25
CA LEU A 220 -1.89 5.25 15.07
C LEU A 220 -2.53 5.71 16.38
N LYS A 221 -2.22 5.05 17.50
CA LYS A 221 -2.66 5.43 18.84
C LYS A 221 -2.07 6.78 19.24
N LYS A 222 -0.78 7.02 18.95
CA LYS A 222 -0.09 8.30 19.23
C LYS A 222 -0.75 9.48 18.52
N ILE A 223 -1.33 9.26 17.33
CA ILE A 223 -2.07 10.28 16.59
C ILE A 223 -3.58 10.28 16.87
N GLY A 224 -4.05 9.49 17.84
CA GLY A 224 -5.47 9.43 18.21
C GLY A 224 -6.38 8.79 17.16
N PHE A 225 -5.90 7.75 16.46
CA PHE A 225 -6.67 7.06 15.43
C PHE A 225 -7.89 6.32 15.99
N VAL A 226 -9.07 6.78 15.55
CA VAL A 226 -10.35 6.17 15.91
C VAL A 226 -10.68 5.05 14.92
N TRP A 227 -10.71 3.81 15.43
CA TRP A 227 -10.97 2.60 14.66
C TRP A 227 -12.44 2.40 14.30
N SER A 228 -13.34 2.89 15.15
CA SER A 228 -14.77 2.67 15.05
C SER A 228 -15.51 3.99 14.91
N ILE A 229 -16.18 4.19 13.77
CA ILE A 229 -16.92 5.41 13.43
C ILE A 229 -18.38 5.37 13.95
N TYR A 230 -18.75 4.46 14.86
CA TYR A 230 -20.12 4.43 15.42
C TYR A 230 -20.48 5.68 16.25
N LYS A 231 -19.56 6.65 16.39
CA LYS A 231 -19.78 7.98 16.96
C LYS A 231 -19.17 9.09 16.08
N SER A 232 -19.45 9.08 14.77
CA SER A 232 -18.97 10.13 13.84
C SER A 232 -19.69 11.45 14.08
N SER A 233 -19.09 12.59 13.69
CA SER A 233 -19.81 13.88 13.69
C SER A 233 -21.09 13.85 12.85
N ALA A 234 -21.17 13.01 11.81
CA ALA A 234 -22.39 12.82 11.03
C ALA A 234 -23.41 11.90 11.72
N ALA A 235 -22.95 10.94 12.52
CA ALA A 235 -23.82 10.12 13.37
C ALA A 235 -24.33 10.90 14.58
N THR A 236 -23.46 11.65 15.25
CA THR A 236 -23.84 12.66 16.25
C THR A 236 -24.79 13.67 15.64
N LYS A 237 -24.56 14.12 14.40
CA LYS A 237 -25.48 15.02 13.72
C LYS A 237 -26.88 14.38 13.57
N ARG A 238 -26.94 13.22 12.93
CA ARG A 238 -28.19 12.51 12.65
C ARG A 238 -28.94 12.00 13.90
N ASP A 239 -28.23 11.49 14.89
CA ASP A 239 -28.83 10.77 16.04
C ASP A 239 -29.05 11.66 17.26
N ILE A 240 -28.33 12.78 17.35
CA ILE A 240 -28.35 13.67 18.51
C ILE A 240 -28.73 15.10 18.09
N VAL A 241 -28.01 15.69 17.14
CA VAL A 241 -28.12 17.12 16.82
C VAL A 241 -29.39 17.43 16.04
N ASP A 242 -29.66 16.76 14.92
CA ASP A 242 -30.82 17.04 14.05
C ASP A 242 -32.14 16.81 14.81
N PRO A 243 -32.32 15.71 15.57
CA PRO A 243 -33.52 15.54 16.38
C PRO A 243 -33.62 16.55 17.54
N SER A 244 -32.50 16.95 18.16
CA SER A 244 -32.52 17.97 19.22
C SER A 244 -32.77 19.38 18.66
N LEU A 245 -32.36 19.65 17.42
CA LEU A 245 -32.64 20.90 16.70
C LEU A 245 -34.13 21.03 16.38
N GLU A 246 -34.76 19.93 15.96
CA GLU A 246 -36.20 19.88 15.67
C GLU A 246 -37.00 20.21 16.94
N VAL A 247 -36.68 19.53 18.05
CA VAL A 247 -37.31 19.80 19.36
C VAL A 247 -37.06 21.23 19.85
N TYR A 248 -35.83 21.74 19.70
CA TYR A 248 -35.52 23.13 20.08
C TYR A 248 -36.33 24.15 19.25
N LYS A 249 -36.48 23.91 17.94
CA LYS A 249 -37.28 24.77 17.05
C LYS A 249 -38.77 24.70 17.35
N GLU A 250 -39.28 23.53 17.75
CA GLU A 250 -40.66 23.38 18.21
C GLU A 250 -40.94 24.17 19.50
N ILE A 251 -39.98 24.23 20.42
CA ILE A 251 -40.14 24.94 21.71
C ILE A 251 -39.93 26.45 21.56
N ASN A 252 -38.93 26.87 20.77
CA ASN A 252 -38.45 28.25 20.73
C ASN A 252 -38.85 29.01 19.46
N GLY A 253 -39.44 28.33 18.47
CA GLY A 253 -39.79 28.88 17.16
C GLY A 253 -38.72 28.62 16.09
N GLU A 254 -39.15 28.54 14.83
CA GLU A 254 -38.35 28.07 13.68
C GLU A 254 -37.11 28.94 13.37
N GLY A 255 -37.12 30.22 13.81
CA GLY A 255 -36.03 31.19 13.63
C GLY A 255 -35.17 31.44 14.88
N ALA A 256 -35.34 30.68 15.95
CA ALA A 256 -34.60 30.89 17.19
C ALA A 256 -33.12 30.47 17.07
N GLU A 257 -32.21 31.40 17.37
CA GLU A 257 -30.78 31.12 17.39
C GLU A 257 -30.40 30.34 18.66
N ILE A 258 -29.55 29.31 18.51
CA ILE A 258 -29.10 28.49 19.64
C ILE A 258 -27.87 29.13 20.25
N SER A 259 -27.97 29.50 21.53
CA SER A 259 -26.84 30.02 22.28
C SER A 259 -25.72 28.98 22.36
N ARG A 260 -24.46 29.43 22.26
CA ARG A 260 -23.26 28.58 22.36
C ARG A 260 -23.22 27.72 23.62
N ASN A 261 -23.82 28.19 24.72
CA ASN A 261 -23.80 27.48 26.00
C ASN A 261 -25.05 26.62 26.22
N PHE A 262 -25.88 26.44 25.19
CA PHE A 262 -27.08 25.63 25.31
C PHE A 262 -26.74 24.15 25.45
N VAL A 263 -27.27 23.55 26.52
CA VAL A 263 -27.16 22.13 26.86
C VAL A 263 -28.57 21.56 26.88
N VAL A 264 -28.77 20.42 26.22
CA VAL A 264 -30.05 19.74 26.20
C VAL A 264 -30.49 19.38 27.64
N PRO A 265 -31.66 19.85 28.10
CA PRO A 265 -32.14 19.57 29.44
C PRO A 265 -32.26 18.06 29.72
N ALA A 266 -31.85 17.62 30.91
CA ALA A 266 -31.94 16.21 31.28
C ALA A 266 -33.38 15.76 31.62
N ASP A 267 -34.20 16.71 32.05
CA ASP A 267 -35.55 16.47 32.59
C ASP A 267 -36.66 16.66 31.54
N ASP A 268 -36.30 17.09 30.32
CA ASP A 268 -37.26 17.30 29.24
C ASP A 268 -37.38 16.03 28.38
N SER A 269 -38.54 15.38 28.44
CA SER A 269 -38.84 14.13 27.73
C SER A 269 -39.03 14.31 26.23
N ARG A 270 -39.10 15.55 25.73
CA ARG A 270 -39.23 15.83 24.30
C ARG A 270 -37.92 15.61 23.55
N TYR A 271 -36.77 15.71 24.23
CA TYR A 271 -35.48 15.44 23.63
C TYR A 271 -35.16 13.94 23.63
N PRO A 272 -34.40 13.44 22.63
CA PRO A 272 -33.95 12.05 22.61
C PRO A 272 -33.18 11.70 23.90
N ASP A 273 -33.39 10.49 24.42
CA ASP A 273 -32.69 10.03 25.63
C ASP A 273 -31.17 10.11 25.50
N ILE A 274 -30.66 9.88 24.29
CA ILE A 274 -29.24 9.96 23.95
C ILE A 274 -28.70 11.39 23.90
N ALA A 275 -29.57 12.39 23.77
CA ALA A 275 -29.23 13.81 23.71
C ALA A 275 -29.23 14.50 25.07
N LYS A 276 -29.72 13.85 26.13
CA LYS A 276 -29.76 14.43 27.48
C LYS A 276 -28.37 14.87 27.92
N ARG A 277 -28.25 16.13 28.38
CA ARG A 277 -26.99 16.79 28.80
C ARG A 277 -25.97 17.02 27.67
N PHE A 278 -26.38 16.90 26.41
CA PHE A 278 -25.51 17.18 25.27
C PHE A 278 -25.34 18.69 25.05
N GLU A 279 -24.10 19.16 24.88
CA GLU A 279 -23.76 20.57 24.64
C GLU A 279 -24.02 20.99 23.18
N LEU A 280 -25.30 21.01 22.80
CA LEU A 280 -25.75 21.25 21.43
C LEU A 280 -25.22 22.57 20.84
N GLY A 281 -25.23 23.66 21.63
CA GLY A 281 -24.78 24.97 21.17
C GLY A 281 -23.27 25.04 20.90
N ALA A 282 -22.47 24.38 21.73
CA ALA A 282 -21.02 24.34 21.59
C ALA A 282 -20.63 23.49 20.38
N TRP A 283 -21.30 22.35 20.20
CA TRP A 283 -21.10 21.46 19.06
C TRP A 283 -21.43 22.14 17.72
N LEU A 284 -22.57 22.83 17.61
CA LEU A 284 -22.95 23.58 16.40
C LEU A 284 -21.95 24.69 16.06
N THR A 285 -21.48 25.42 17.07
CA THR A 285 -20.46 26.47 16.89
C THR A 285 -19.15 25.90 16.33
N GLN A 286 -18.71 24.74 16.83
CA GLN A 286 -17.48 24.09 16.39
C GLN A 286 -17.65 23.40 15.01
N TYR A 287 -18.81 22.81 14.75
CA TYR A 287 -19.15 22.18 13.47
C TYR A 287 -19.27 23.22 12.35
N ASN A 288 -19.91 24.37 12.60
CA ASN A 288 -20.03 25.45 11.62
C ASN A 288 -18.68 26.10 11.29
N LYS A 289 -17.78 26.24 12.28
CA LYS A 289 -16.39 26.65 12.02
C LYS A 289 -15.63 25.66 11.13
N ARG A 290 -15.92 24.36 11.24
CA ARG A 290 -15.34 23.29 10.41
C ARG A 290 -15.87 23.31 8.98
N THR A 291 -17.16 23.56 8.75
CA THR A 291 -17.77 23.62 7.41
C THR A 291 -17.45 24.92 6.67
N ILE A 292 -17.26 26.04 7.37
CA ILE A 292 -16.89 27.33 6.74
C ILE A 292 -15.43 27.34 6.24
N GLY A 293 -14.55 26.51 6.82
CA GLY A 293 -13.14 26.39 6.41
C GLY A 293 -12.83 25.30 5.37
N LEU A 294 -13.82 24.51 4.94
CA LEU A 294 -13.66 23.41 3.98
C LEU A 294 -14.36 23.76 2.67
N LEU A 295 -13.73 23.44 1.53
CA LEU A 295 -14.34 23.68 0.22
C LEU A 295 -15.54 22.74 0.02
N PRO A 296 -16.60 23.14 -0.73
CA PRO A 296 -17.85 22.38 -0.86
C PRO A 296 -17.71 20.90 -1.26
N PHE A 297 -16.67 20.54 -2.02
CA PHE A 297 -16.43 19.15 -2.43
C PHE A 297 -15.88 18.23 -1.31
N GLN A 298 -15.48 18.80 -0.17
CA GLN A 298 -14.88 18.07 0.95
C GLN A 298 -15.90 17.65 2.03
N THR A 299 -17.17 18.04 1.88
CA THR A 299 -18.21 17.87 2.91
C THR A 299 -19.47 17.13 2.46
N HIS A 300 -19.54 16.57 1.25
CA HIS A 300 -20.76 15.91 0.78
C HIS A 300 -21.00 14.54 1.47
N ASP A 301 -21.82 14.55 2.52
CA ASP A 301 -22.37 13.35 3.20
C ASP A 301 -23.79 12.97 2.70
N ASP A 302 -24.48 13.80 1.89
CA ASP A 302 -25.96 13.72 1.75
C ASP A 302 -26.59 13.36 0.39
N THR A 303 -25.86 12.92 -0.65
CA THR A 303 -26.49 12.60 -1.97
C THR A 303 -26.93 11.14 -2.16
N LYS A 304 -27.22 10.37 -1.10
CA LYS A 304 -27.87 9.05 -1.24
C LYS A 304 -28.90 8.77 -0.15
N LYS A 305 -30.01 9.51 -0.10
CA LYS A 305 -31.23 9.04 0.59
C LYS A 305 -32.55 9.72 0.20
N THR A 306 -32.71 10.12 -1.06
CA THR A 306 -34.02 10.46 -1.63
C THR A 306 -34.26 9.66 -2.91
N VAL A 307 -34.34 8.35 -2.76
CA VAL A 307 -35.20 7.52 -3.61
C VAL A 307 -36.06 6.73 -2.64
N LEU A 308 -37.15 7.39 -2.22
CA LEU A 308 -38.30 6.69 -1.66
C LEU A 308 -38.79 5.68 -2.71
N MET A 309 -39.17 4.53 -2.20
CA MET A 309 -39.80 3.44 -2.94
C MET A 309 -40.89 4.01 -3.87
N ASP A 310 -40.63 4.02 -5.17
CA ASP A 310 -41.71 4.00 -6.14
C ASP A 310 -41.35 3.06 -7.29
N ASN A 311 -42.25 2.10 -7.43
CA ASN A 311 -42.42 1.04 -8.41
C ASN A 311 -41.34 0.83 -9.49
N LYS A 312 -40.87 -0.42 -9.55
CA LYS A 312 -40.23 -1.06 -10.72
C LYS A 312 -41.16 -0.97 -11.93
N VAL A 313 -41.12 0.15 -12.65
CA VAL A 313 -41.50 0.23 -14.05
C VAL A 313 -40.23 0.47 -14.82
N ARG A 314 -39.82 -0.56 -15.58
CA ARG A 314 -38.70 -0.50 -16.53
C ARG A 314 -38.89 0.71 -17.44
N ARG A 315 -38.09 1.76 -17.24
CA ARG A 315 -37.94 2.81 -18.25
C ARG A 315 -37.02 2.30 -19.37
N PRO A 316 -37.33 2.60 -20.64
CA PRO A 316 -36.51 2.19 -21.76
C PRO A 316 -35.10 2.78 -21.64
N ARG A 317 -34.11 2.02 -22.11
CA ARG A 317 -32.69 2.33 -22.04
C ARG A 317 -32.36 3.42 -23.07
N THR A 318 -32.67 4.67 -22.74
CA THR A 318 -32.28 5.86 -23.51
C THR A 318 -31.33 6.72 -22.69
N GLU A 319 -30.15 6.94 -23.26
CA GLU A 319 -29.02 7.77 -22.82
C GLU A 319 -28.19 7.27 -21.61
N ARG A 320 -27.03 6.69 -21.94
CA ARG A 320 -25.94 6.38 -20.98
C ARG A 320 -25.26 7.69 -20.54
N ASN A 321 -25.90 8.43 -19.64
CA ASN A 321 -25.32 9.64 -19.07
C ASN A 321 -24.29 9.27 -17.99
N LEU A 322 -23.02 9.63 -18.22
CA LEU A 322 -21.96 9.56 -17.22
C LEU A 322 -22.32 10.46 -16.02
N SER A 323 -21.92 10.05 -14.81
CA SER A 323 -22.01 10.95 -13.66
C SER A 323 -21.19 12.22 -13.93
N PRO A 324 -21.69 13.43 -13.58
CA PRO A 324 -20.99 14.69 -13.86
C PRO A 324 -19.53 14.72 -13.39
N HIS A 325 -19.24 14.10 -12.23
CA HIS A 325 -17.88 14.01 -11.69
C HIS A 325 -16.95 13.12 -12.52
N VAL A 326 -17.46 11.97 -13.00
CA VAL A 326 -16.69 11.04 -13.83
C VAL A 326 -16.39 11.68 -15.18
N GLU A 327 -17.38 12.35 -15.75
CA GLU A 327 -17.23 13.11 -16.99
C GLU A 327 -16.23 14.26 -16.85
N GLN A 328 -16.24 14.99 -15.73
CA GLN A 328 -15.29 16.06 -15.47
C GLN A 328 -13.86 15.53 -15.37
N TYR A 329 -13.63 14.47 -14.56
CA TYR A 329 -12.29 13.85 -14.46
C TYR A 329 -11.80 13.33 -15.81
N TRP A 330 -12.71 12.71 -16.58
CA TRP A 330 -12.39 12.23 -17.92
C TRP A 330 -11.92 13.36 -18.83
N LYS A 331 -12.68 14.47 -18.91
CA LYS A 331 -12.35 15.62 -19.76
C LYS A 331 -11.07 16.31 -19.31
N ASP A 332 -11.00 16.68 -18.03
CA ASP A 332 -9.96 17.57 -17.52
C ASP A 332 -8.61 16.89 -17.34
N VAL A 333 -8.62 15.57 -17.09
CA VAL A 333 -7.41 14.82 -16.78
C VAL A 333 -7.05 13.91 -17.94
N LEU A 334 -7.87 12.90 -18.24
CA LEU A 334 -7.50 11.87 -19.20
C LEU A 334 -7.50 12.38 -20.64
N LEU A 335 -8.63 12.90 -21.10
CA LEU A 335 -8.81 13.41 -22.45
C LEU A 335 -7.86 14.58 -22.74
N CYS A 336 -7.78 15.56 -21.83
CA CYS A 336 -6.83 16.66 -21.94
C CYS A 336 -5.37 16.17 -22.03
N SER A 337 -4.98 15.17 -21.24
CA SER A 337 -3.62 14.61 -21.32
C SER A 337 -3.36 13.87 -22.62
N PHE A 338 -4.33 13.12 -23.15
CA PHE A 338 -4.21 12.48 -24.47
C PHE A 338 -4.13 13.53 -25.59
N GLN A 339 -4.90 14.63 -25.49
CA GLN A 339 -4.82 15.74 -26.44
C GLN A 339 -3.44 16.43 -26.41
N VAL A 340 -2.89 16.69 -25.21
CA VAL A 340 -1.55 17.28 -25.08
C VAL A 340 -0.49 16.32 -25.62
N TYR A 341 -0.59 15.02 -25.31
CA TYR A 341 0.34 14.02 -25.85
C TYR A 341 0.27 13.94 -27.37
N ALA A 342 -0.93 13.85 -27.95
CA ALA A 342 -1.10 13.82 -29.41
C ALA A 342 -0.57 15.11 -30.07
N LYS A 343 -0.69 16.27 -29.42
CA LYS A 343 -0.08 17.52 -29.93
C LYS A 343 1.44 17.48 -29.93
N LEU A 344 2.07 16.89 -28.92
CA LEU A 344 3.52 16.83 -28.78
C LEU A 344 4.15 15.72 -29.62
N HIS A 345 3.49 14.57 -29.74
CA HIS A 345 4.01 13.34 -30.35
C HIS A 345 3.27 12.95 -31.64
N GLY A 346 2.32 13.76 -32.10
CA GLY A 346 1.51 13.53 -33.30
C GLY A 346 0.27 12.66 -33.05
N SER A 347 0.41 11.53 -32.34
CA SER A 347 -0.71 10.60 -32.07
C SER A 347 -0.48 9.80 -30.79
N CYS A 348 -1.56 9.32 -30.16
CA CYS A 348 -1.50 8.35 -29.05
C CYS A 348 -1.37 6.89 -29.53
N LYS A 349 -1.36 6.63 -30.84
CA LYS A 349 -1.32 5.28 -31.42
C LYS A 349 -0.18 4.43 -30.86
N ASP A 350 1.03 4.99 -30.90
CA ASP A 350 2.29 4.33 -30.53
C ASP A 350 2.79 4.73 -29.13
N MET A 351 1.90 5.22 -28.27
CA MET A 351 2.26 5.60 -26.90
C MET A 351 2.71 4.38 -26.09
N VAL A 352 3.89 4.47 -25.48
CA VAL A 352 4.47 3.41 -24.64
C VAL A 352 3.61 3.20 -23.39
N GLY A 353 3.33 1.94 -23.04
CA GLY A 353 2.47 1.58 -21.91
C GLY A 353 2.97 2.01 -20.52
N SER A 354 4.23 2.43 -20.42
CA SER A 354 4.86 2.98 -19.20
C SER A 354 4.95 4.51 -19.20
N PHE A 355 4.42 5.20 -20.22
CA PHE A 355 4.54 6.65 -20.33
C PHE A 355 3.86 7.36 -19.14
N VAL A 356 4.65 8.14 -18.41
CA VAL A 356 4.23 8.97 -17.28
C VAL A 356 4.24 10.43 -17.70
N VAL A 357 3.14 11.13 -17.42
CA VAL A 357 3.00 12.55 -17.74
C VAL A 357 4.08 13.40 -17.03
N PRO A 358 4.90 14.16 -17.78
CA PRO A 358 5.92 15.05 -17.22
C PRO A 358 5.33 16.17 -16.34
N HIS A 359 6.10 16.66 -15.36
CA HIS A 359 5.70 17.73 -14.43
C HIS A 359 5.91 19.13 -15.04
N GLU A 360 5.48 19.31 -16.29
CA GLU A 360 5.70 20.55 -17.03
C GLU A 360 4.51 20.86 -17.94
N LYS A 361 4.39 22.15 -18.30
CA LYS A 361 3.45 22.57 -19.33
C LYS A 361 3.88 21.94 -20.66
N PRO A 362 2.96 21.42 -21.49
CA PRO A 362 1.56 21.82 -21.58
C PRO A 362 0.56 20.92 -20.84
N TYR A 363 1.02 19.88 -20.13
CA TYR A 363 0.13 18.95 -19.46
C TYR A 363 -0.60 19.61 -18.29
N PRO A 364 -1.88 19.26 -18.06
CA PRO A 364 -2.61 19.80 -16.91
C PRO A 364 -1.96 19.30 -15.62
N GLN A 365 -1.86 20.18 -14.62
CA GLN A 365 -1.23 19.86 -13.34
C GLN A 365 -1.87 18.66 -12.64
N SER A 366 -3.18 18.45 -12.84
CA SER A 366 -3.94 17.31 -12.35
C SER A 366 -3.51 15.96 -12.93
N ALA A 367 -2.76 15.97 -14.04
CA ALA A 367 -2.26 14.77 -14.69
C ALA A 367 -0.76 14.50 -14.46
N TRP A 368 -0.01 15.41 -13.83
CA TRP A 368 1.42 15.20 -13.61
C TRP A 368 1.70 13.93 -12.79
N GLY A 369 2.64 13.11 -13.26
CA GLY A 369 2.94 11.81 -12.63
C GLY A 369 1.91 10.71 -12.92
N LEU A 370 0.86 10.98 -13.69
CA LEU A 370 -0.10 9.96 -14.12
C LEU A 370 0.55 9.05 -15.17
N ASN A 371 0.48 7.72 -14.96
CA ASN A 371 0.85 6.75 -16.00
C ASN A 371 -0.27 6.69 -17.06
N LEU A 372 -0.13 7.53 -18.09
CA LEU A 372 -1.10 7.69 -19.16
C LEU A 372 -1.06 6.48 -20.12
N GLY A 373 0.10 5.85 -20.32
CA GLY A 373 0.24 4.63 -21.12
C GLY A 373 -0.54 3.44 -20.55
N LEU A 374 -0.56 3.28 -19.23
CA LEU A 374 -1.37 2.26 -18.56
C LEU A 374 -2.87 2.54 -18.70
N ARG A 375 -3.28 3.82 -18.72
CA ARG A 375 -4.68 4.22 -18.94
C ARG A 375 -5.11 3.92 -20.37
N LEU A 376 -4.26 4.22 -21.34
CA LEU A 376 -4.47 3.85 -22.76
C LEU A 376 -4.71 2.35 -22.91
N ARG A 377 -3.89 1.50 -22.28
CA ARG A 377 -4.07 0.04 -22.28
C ARG A 377 -5.44 -0.38 -21.74
N HIS A 378 -5.87 0.22 -20.63
CA HIS A 378 -7.19 -0.05 -20.05
C HIS A 378 -8.35 0.46 -20.93
N ILE A 379 -8.13 1.50 -21.74
CA ILE A 379 -9.12 2.03 -22.68
C ILE A 379 -9.28 1.08 -23.87
N ARG A 380 -8.17 0.53 -24.39
CA ARG A 380 -8.18 -0.40 -25.54
C ARG A 380 -8.68 -1.80 -25.19
N HIS A 381 -8.31 -2.32 -24.02
CA HIS A 381 -8.53 -3.74 -23.68
C HIS A 381 -9.36 -3.98 -22.42
N GLY A 382 -9.69 -2.93 -21.66
CA GLY A 382 -10.37 -3.06 -20.38
C GLY A 382 -11.85 -2.65 -20.42
N ILE A 383 -12.63 -3.18 -19.46
CA ILE A 383 -14.05 -2.81 -19.27
C ILE A 383 -14.18 -1.51 -18.45
N ARG A 384 -13.09 -1.08 -17.79
CA ARG A 384 -13.06 0.02 -16.82
C ARG A 384 -13.57 1.35 -17.38
N TYR A 385 -13.29 1.64 -18.65
CA TYR A 385 -13.67 2.90 -19.31
C TYR A 385 -14.73 2.69 -20.39
N ALA A 386 -15.47 1.58 -20.38
CA ALA A 386 -16.38 1.23 -21.47
C ALA A 386 -17.48 2.28 -21.73
N ASN A 387 -17.94 2.98 -20.69
CA ASN A 387 -18.96 4.01 -20.82
C ASN A 387 -18.39 5.32 -21.38
N GLU A 388 -17.20 5.71 -20.91
CA GLU A 388 -16.46 6.88 -21.36
C GLU A 388 -15.97 6.71 -22.81
N SER A 389 -15.39 5.55 -23.12
CA SER A 389 -14.96 5.18 -24.47
C SER A 389 -16.13 5.16 -25.45
N ALA A 390 -17.31 4.71 -25.03
CA ALA A 390 -18.50 4.75 -25.86
C ALA A 390 -19.03 6.18 -26.09
N LYS A 391 -18.91 7.05 -25.09
CA LYS A 391 -19.38 8.45 -25.18
C LYS A 391 -18.44 9.36 -25.98
N TYR A 392 -17.12 9.16 -25.88
CA TYR A 392 -16.09 9.97 -26.55
C TYR A 392 -15.39 9.23 -27.69
N LYS A 393 -16.06 8.23 -28.28
CA LYS A 393 -15.47 7.32 -29.28
C LYS A 393 -14.74 8.06 -30.39
N ASP A 394 -15.43 8.99 -31.05
CA ASP A 394 -14.90 9.74 -32.20
C ASP A 394 -13.68 10.58 -31.81
N GLU A 395 -13.68 11.20 -30.62
CA GLU A 395 -12.55 11.98 -30.11
C GLU A 395 -11.33 11.09 -29.82
N LEU A 396 -11.55 9.89 -29.30
CA LEU A 396 -10.48 8.95 -28.97
C LEU A 396 -9.87 8.30 -30.21
N GLU A 397 -10.69 8.01 -31.23
CA GLU A 397 -10.22 7.53 -32.53
C GLU A 397 -9.36 8.60 -33.22
N ASN A 398 -9.81 9.85 -33.23
CA ASN A 398 -9.05 10.98 -33.78
C ASN A 398 -7.69 11.21 -33.08
N LEU A 399 -7.61 10.96 -31.77
CA LEU A 399 -6.37 11.07 -31.00
C LEU A 399 -5.45 9.83 -31.14
N GLY A 400 -5.91 8.75 -31.79
CA GLY A 400 -5.20 7.47 -31.86
C GLY A 400 -5.21 6.68 -30.54
N VAL A 401 -6.12 7.02 -29.62
CA VAL A 401 -6.29 6.32 -28.34
C VAL A 401 -7.01 4.99 -28.55
N LEU A 402 -8.04 4.96 -29.40
CA LEU A 402 -8.70 3.75 -29.89
C LEU A 402 -8.21 3.42 -31.30
N LEU A 403 -8.01 2.13 -31.60
CA LEU A 403 -7.65 1.65 -32.94
C LEU A 403 -8.85 0.98 -33.62
N ASP A 404 -8.86 0.97 -34.96
CA ASP A 404 -9.85 0.24 -35.76
C ASP A 404 -9.86 -1.25 -35.36
N GLY A 405 -10.89 -1.65 -34.60
CA GLY A 405 -11.06 -3.01 -34.07
C GLY A 405 -11.23 -3.08 -32.53
N ASP A 406 -10.75 -2.10 -31.77
CA ASP A 406 -10.86 -2.09 -30.31
C ASP A 406 -12.33 -1.92 -29.85
N ALA A 407 -13.14 -1.19 -30.62
CA ALA A 407 -14.57 -1.00 -30.37
C ALA A 407 -15.36 -2.33 -30.44
N VAL A 408 -14.96 -3.26 -31.30
CA VAL A 408 -15.64 -4.55 -31.52
C VAL A 408 -15.38 -5.51 -30.34
N MET A 409 -14.21 -5.44 -29.71
CA MET A 409 -13.87 -6.21 -28.51
C MET A 409 -14.61 -5.71 -27.26
N LEU A 410 -14.85 -4.40 -27.16
CA LEU A 410 -15.66 -3.80 -26.09
C LEU A 410 -17.13 -4.23 -26.18
N GLU A 411 -17.72 -4.21 -27.37
CA GLU A 411 -19.12 -4.63 -27.57
C GLU A 411 -19.34 -6.12 -27.32
N SER A 412 -18.41 -6.97 -27.76
CA SER A 412 -18.49 -8.43 -27.53
C SER A 412 -18.29 -8.83 -26.06
N ASN A 413 -17.46 -8.11 -25.30
CA ASN A 413 -17.27 -8.34 -23.86
C ASN A 413 -18.46 -7.86 -23.02
N ILE A 414 -19.14 -6.78 -23.43
CA ILE A 414 -20.40 -6.34 -22.80
C ILE A 414 -21.52 -7.36 -23.03
N GLY A 415 -21.56 -8.00 -24.21
CA GLY A 415 -22.54 -9.04 -24.55
C GLY A 415 -22.40 -10.34 -23.74
N LYS A 416 -21.18 -10.80 -23.47
CA LYS A 416 -20.92 -12.06 -22.73
C LYS A 416 -21.33 -12.01 -21.25
N HIS A 417 -21.33 -10.83 -20.62
CA HIS A 417 -21.77 -10.67 -19.23
C HIS A 417 -23.30 -10.57 -19.08
N ALA A 418 -24.02 -10.17 -20.13
CA ALA A 418 -25.48 -10.05 -20.08
C ALA A 418 -26.22 -11.40 -20.13
N SER A 419 -25.56 -12.48 -20.56
CA SER A 419 -26.17 -13.82 -20.73
C SER A 419 -26.04 -14.74 -19.51
N LYS A 420 -25.49 -14.26 -18.37
CA LYS A 420 -25.24 -15.09 -17.17
C LYS A 420 -25.98 -14.65 -15.90
N GLU A 421 -26.90 -13.69 -15.97
CA GLU A 421 -27.77 -13.34 -14.84
C GLU A 421 -29.18 -13.90 -15.06
N GLY A 422 -29.38 -15.16 -14.70
CA GLY A 422 -30.68 -15.83 -14.76
C GLY A 422 -30.62 -17.22 -14.14
N GLY A 423 -30.65 -17.29 -12.82
CA GLY A 423 -30.72 -18.55 -12.06
C GLY A 423 -30.10 -18.42 -10.68
N PHE A 424 -30.92 -18.09 -9.68
CA PHE A 424 -30.59 -18.17 -8.27
C PHE A 424 -31.27 -19.44 -7.75
N ASP A 425 -30.49 -20.48 -7.44
CA ASP A 425 -30.92 -21.61 -6.63
C ASP A 425 -30.11 -21.57 -5.33
N GLU A 426 -30.84 -21.55 -4.21
CA GLU A 426 -30.32 -21.64 -2.85
C GLU A 426 -29.77 -23.05 -2.56
N ASP A 427 -28.84 -23.11 -1.60
CA ASP A 427 -28.23 -24.29 -0.99
C ASP A 427 -27.31 -25.17 -1.85
N LYS A 428 -26.02 -24.83 -1.84
CA LYS A 428 -24.93 -25.78 -1.45
C LYS A 428 -23.76 -25.05 -0.81
N SER A 429 -23.55 -25.35 0.46
CA SER A 429 -22.25 -25.28 1.13
C SER A 429 -21.23 -26.15 0.38
N LEU A 430 -20.24 -25.53 -0.27
CA LEU A 430 -18.95 -26.14 -0.60
C LEU A 430 -17.85 -25.06 -0.64
N ASN A 431 -16.75 -25.36 0.02
CA ASN A 431 -15.50 -24.61 0.11
C ASN A 431 -14.98 -24.16 -1.27
N ASN A 432 -14.53 -22.90 -1.36
CA ASN A 432 -13.56 -22.47 -2.36
C ASN A 432 -12.48 -21.64 -1.67
N GLU A 433 -11.43 -22.34 -1.25
CA GLU A 433 -10.07 -21.81 -1.30
C GLU A 433 -9.71 -21.53 -2.78
N ASP A 434 -8.79 -20.59 -2.98
CA ASP A 434 -8.22 -20.13 -4.25
C ASP A 434 -9.10 -19.21 -5.13
N TYR A 435 -8.77 -17.90 -5.11
CA TYR A 435 -8.15 -17.18 -6.22
C TYR A 435 -7.69 -15.81 -5.68
N SER A 436 -6.42 -15.77 -5.30
CA SER A 436 -5.60 -14.56 -5.23
C SER A 436 -5.30 -14.15 -6.66
N ASP A 437 -5.64 -12.93 -7.07
CA ASP A 437 -4.97 -12.32 -8.22
C ASP A 437 -4.55 -10.88 -7.89
N ASP A 438 -3.24 -10.76 -7.92
CA ASP A 438 -2.39 -9.65 -7.57
C ASP A 438 -2.65 -8.41 -8.45
N GLU A 439 -2.69 -7.23 -7.83
CA GLU A 439 -2.38 -5.99 -8.54
C GLU A 439 -0.88 -6.02 -8.86
N ASP A 440 -0.56 -6.54 -10.05
CA ASP A 440 0.76 -6.57 -10.67
C ASP A 440 1.25 -5.14 -10.93
N PHE A 441 2.09 -4.66 -10.01
CA PHE A 441 2.97 -3.51 -10.19
C PHE A 441 4.18 -3.96 -11.02
N GLY A 442 4.05 -3.90 -12.34
CA GLY A 442 5.16 -4.20 -13.26
C GLY A 442 6.26 -3.14 -13.19
N GLU A 443 7.43 -3.55 -12.69
CA GLU A 443 8.74 -3.00 -13.04
C GLU A 443 9.16 -3.54 -14.41
N ASP A 444 9.48 -2.65 -15.35
CA ASP A 444 10.37 -2.94 -16.48
C ASP A 444 11.21 -1.68 -16.76
N ILE A 445 12.40 -1.63 -16.18
CA ILE A 445 13.51 -0.80 -16.67
C ILE A 445 14.59 -1.79 -17.07
N SER A 446 14.58 -2.17 -18.35
CA SER A 446 15.75 -2.74 -19.01
C SER A 446 16.44 -1.62 -19.78
N ASP A 447 17.73 -1.52 -19.46
CA ASP A 447 18.73 -0.59 -19.96
C ASP A 447 18.91 -0.77 -21.48
N ALA A 448 18.56 0.25 -22.26
CA ALA A 448 18.89 0.36 -23.67
C ALA A 448 19.91 1.49 -23.82
N GLY A 449 21.14 1.09 -24.11
CA GLY A 449 22.32 1.94 -24.14
C GLY A 449 22.18 3.15 -25.07
N ILE A 450 22.66 4.29 -24.58
CA ILE A 450 22.96 5.44 -25.41
C ILE A 450 24.45 5.41 -25.73
N ASN A 451 24.66 5.15 -27.01
CA ASN A 451 25.85 5.38 -27.79
C ASN A 451 26.14 6.90 -27.79
N GLU A 452 27.09 7.38 -26.99
CA GLU A 452 27.57 8.76 -27.12
C GLU A 452 28.57 8.86 -28.28
N GLY A 453 28.09 9.48 -29.35
CA GLY A 453 28.88 9.95 -30.47
C GLY A 453 29.93 10.95 -30.01
N ASN A 454 31.17 10.54 -30.16
CA ASN A 454 32.37 11.30 -29.96
C ASN A 454 32.49 12.39 -31.05
N THR A 455 32.45 13.67 -30.70
CA THR A 455 32.97 14.76 -31.55
C THR A 455 33.55 15.92 -30.73
N ALA A 456 34.79 16.27 -31.08
CA ALA A 456 35.57 17.49 -30.76
C ALA A 456 36.11 17.62 -29.31
N HIS A 457 37.41 17.81 -29.02
CA HIS A 457 38.54 18.34 -29.80
C HIS A 457 39.89 18.06 -29.05
N ILE A 458 41.02 18.33 -29.71
CA ILE A 458 42.43 18.41 -29.24
C ILE A 458 43.15 17.04 -29.27
N ASN A 459 44.03 16.70 -30.23
CA ASN A 459 45.06 17.47 -30.95
C ASN A 459 45.10 17.15 -32.45
#